data_AF-A0A0C1QMT6-F1
#
_entry.id   AF-A0A0C1QMT6-F1
#
_cell.length_a   1.000
_cell.length_b   1.000
_cell.length_c   1.000
_cell.angle_alpha   90.00
_cell.angle_beta   90.00
_cell.angle_gamma   90.00
#
_symmetry.space_group_name_H-M   'P 1'
#
loop_
_entity.id
_entity.type
_entity.pdbx_description
1 polymer ?
#
loop_
_entity_poly.entity_id
_entity_poly.type
_entity_poly.pdbx_seq_one_letter_code
_entity_poly.pdbx_strand_id
1 'polypeptide(L)'
;MDEIDPFKFGEKLRHFVRKELIAKQGSVSKGCKKAGVSRSTMNNYLNGTSEFPQSVLTKLHNGCKIDVYGFLASMAGVAGKYNNACIEKEPQLEASDEKNEDKTKD
;
A
#
# COMPACT_ATOMS: atom_id res chain seq x y z
N MET A 1 14.08 -12.19 -16.78
CA MET A 1 13.69 -11.14 -15.82
C MET A 1 12.72 -10.24 -16.55
N ASP A 2 11.43 -10.37 -16.30
CA ASP A 2 10.42 -9.49 -16.89
C ASP A 2 10.62 -8.08 -16.33
N GLU A 3 11.18 -7.18 -17.15
CA GLU A 3 11.16 -5.75 -16.89
C GLU A 3 9.73 -5.33 -16.56
N ILE A 4 9.50 -4.75 -15.39
CA ILE A 4 8.21 -4.12 -15.14
C ILE A 4 8.15 -2.90 -16.04
N ASP A 5 7.31 -3.03 -17.05
CA ASP A 5 6.84 -1.90 -17.81
C ASP A 5 6.15 -0.91 -16.84
N PRO A 6 6.69 0.31 -16.65
CA PRO A 6 6.14 1.29 -15.71
C PRO A 6 4.69 1.67 -16.05
N PHE A 7 4.28 1.49 -17.31
CA PHE A 7 2.92 1.69 -17.76
C PHE A 7 1.96 0.63 -17.18
N LYS A 8 2.42 -0.64 -17.09
CA LYS A 8 1.68 -1.73 -16.43
C LYS A 8 1.58 -1.52 -14.92
N PHE A 9 2.58 -0.93 -14.28
CA PHE A 9 2.53 -0.63 -12.84
C PHE A 9 1.42 0.37 -12.51
N GLY A 10 1.38 1.50 -13.22
CA GLY A 10 0.35 2.51 -13.02
C GLY A 10 -1.05 1.94 -13.26
N GLU A 11 -1.22 1.08 -14.25
CA GLU A 11 -2.50 0.41 -14.52
C GLU A 11 -2.94 -0.53 -13.39
N LYS A 12 -2.02 -1.35 -12.88
CA LYS A 12 -2.29 -2.24 -11.75
C LYS A 12 -2.66 -1.45 -10.49
N LEU A 13 -1.97 -0.34 -10.20
CA LEU A 13 -2.29 0.52 -9.07
C LEU A 13 -3.69 1.12 -9.19
N ARG A 14 -4.04 1.65 -10.38
CA ARG A 14 -5.39 2.20 -10.65
C ARG A 14 -6.47 1.15 -10.46
N HIS A 15 -6.26 -0.05 -11.00
CA HIS A 15 -7.20 -1.16 -10.85
C HIS A 15 -7.37 -1.58 -9.39
N PHE A 16 -6.27 -1.72 -8.65
CA PHE A 16 -6.27 -2.05 -7.23
C PHE A 16 -7.06 -1.02 -6.40
N VAL A 17 -6.73 0.27 -6.55
CA VAL A 17 -7.40 1.35 -5.82
C VAL A 17 -8.90 1.38 -6.13
N ARG A 18 -9.30 1.20 -7.40
CA ARG A 18 -10.72 1.16 -7.79
C ARG A 18 -11.46 0.00 -7.11
N LYS A 19 -10.87 -1.19 -7.15
CA LYS A 19 -11.45 -2.41 -6.57
C LYS A 19 -11.61 -2.26 -5.06
N GLU A 20 -10.56 -1.82 -4.38
CA GLU A 20 -10.57 -1.64 -2.92
C GLU A 20 -11.50 -0.52 -2.47
N LEU A 21 -11.61 0.58 -3.22
CA LEU A 21 -12.59 1.64 -2.94
C LEU A 21 -14.02 1.09 -2.96
N ILE A 22 -14.36 0.27 -3.95
CA ILE A 22 -15.69 -0.34 -4.04
C ILE A 22 -15.87 -1.37 -2.92
N ALA A 23 -14.88 -2.23 -2.66
CA ALA A 23 -14.97 -3.27 -1.64
C ALA A 23 -15.08 -2.70 -0.22
N LYS A 24 -14.28 -1.68 0.13
CA LYS A 24 -14.21 -1.12 1.50
C LYS A 24 -15.22 -0.01 1.75
N GLN A 25 -15.56 0.78 0.72
CA GLN A 25 -16.43 1.96 0.86
C GLN A 25 -17.79 1.81 0.16
N GLY A 26 -18.01 0.72 -0.57
CA GLY A 26 -19.22 0.45 -1.36
C GLY A 26 -19.28 1.23 -2.69
N SER A 27 -18.53 2.33 -2.80
CA SER A 27 -18.40 3.08 -4.06
C SER A 27 -17.16 3.97 -4.08
N VAL A 28 -16.66 4.24 -5.29
CA VAL A 28 -15.56 5.19 -5.52
C VAL A 28 -15.90 6.57 -4.94
N SER A 29 -17.15 7.01 -5.06
CA SER A 29 -17.57 8.36 -4.63
C SER A 29 -17.56 8.54 -3.12
N LYS A 30 -17.96 7.51 -2.36
CA LYS A 30 -17.84 7.52 -0.90
C LYS A 30 -16.38 7.55 -0.48
N GLY A 31 -15.52 6.79 -1.17
CA GLY A 31 -14.08 6.82 -0.95
C GLY A 31 -13.43 8.16 -1.29
N CYS A 32 -13.83 8.83 -2.38
CA CYS A 32 -13.42 10.21 -2.69
C CYS A 32 -13.70 11.16 -1.52
N LYS A 33 -14.95 11.12 -0.99
CA LYS A 33 -15.37 11.97 0.12
C LYS A 33 -14.53 11.70 1.37
N LYS A 34 -14.28 10.43 1.71
CA LYS A 34 -13.45 10.06 2.87
C LYS A 34 -11.98 10.42 2.70
N ALA A 35 -11.44 10.26 1.50
CA ALA A 35 -10.06 10.65 1.18
C ALA A 35 -9.90 12.17 1.04
N GLY A 36 -10.99 12.96 1.06
CA GLY A 36 -10.94 14.41 0.86
C GLY A 36 -10.42 14.79 -0.53
N VAL A 37 -10.72 13.98 -1.55
CA VAL A 37 -10.30 14.20 -2.94
C VAL A 37 -11.55 14.43 -3.79
N SER A 38 -11.53 15.45 -4.64
CA SER A 38 -12.64 15.70 -5.55
C SER A 38 -12.88 14.50 -6.47
N ARG A 39 -14.13 14.28 -6.86
CA ARG A 39 -14.50 13.16 -7.73
C ARG A 39 -13.79 13.24 -9.08
N SER A 40 -13.69 14.44 -9.66
CA SER A 40 -13.01 14.68 -10.93
C SER A 40 -11.51 14.37 -10.83
N THR A 41 -10.85 14.86 -9.78
CA THR A 41 -9.42 14.59 -9.55
C THR A 41 -9.16 13.09 -9.37
N MET A 42 -9.98 12.41 -8.56
CA MET A 42 -9.86 10.96 -8.39
C MET A 42 -10.07 10.20 -9.71
N ASN A 43 -10.99 10.66 -10.55
CA ASN A 43 -11.23 10.04 -11.85
C ASN A 43 -10.03 10.20 -12.80
N ASN A 44 -9.35 11.35 -12.79
CA ASN A 44 -8.13 11.56 -13.55
C ASN A 44 -7.03 10.57 -13.13
N TYR A 45 -6.89 10.32 -11.82
CA TYR A 45 -5.95 9.31 -11.32
C TYR A 45 -6.34 7.90 -11.75
N LEU A 46 -7.60 7.53 -11.58
CA LEU A 46 -8.10 6.18 -11.91
C LEU A 46 -8.11 5.87 -13.41
N ASN A 47 -8.20 6.87 -14.27
CA ASN A 47 -8.13 6.71 -15.72
C ASN A 47 -6.70 6.84 -16.28
N GLY A 48 -5.73 7.20 -15.43
CA GLY A 48 -4.33 7.34 -15.84
C GLY A 48 -4.02 8.63 -16.59
N THR A 49 -4.94 9.59 -16.62
CA THR A 49 -4.70 10.96 -17.11
C THR A 49 -3.74 11.72 -16.19
N SER A 50 -3.63 11.30 -14.92
CA SER A 50 -2.66 11.82 -13.97
C SER A 50 -2.18 10.70 -13.06
N GLU A 51 -0.96 10.81 -12.54
CA GLU A 51 -0.44 9.85 -11.56
C GLU A 51 -0.98 10.15 -10.16
N PHE A 52 -1.04 9.12 -9.31
CA PHE A 52 -1.44 9.29 -7.91
C PHE A 52 -0.31 9.98 -7.13
N PRO A 53 -0.54 11.17 -6.55
CA PRO A 53 0.43 11.74 -5.64
C PRO A 53 0.44 10.95 -4.33
N GLN A 54 1.61 10.88 -3.68
CA GLN A 54 1.81 10.17 -2.42
C GLN A 54 0.80 10.63 -1.35
N SER A 55 0.50 11.92 -1.28
CA SER A 55 -0.49 12.47 -0.33
C SER A 55 -1.89 11.89 -0.52
N VAL A 56 -2.31 11.59 -1.74
CA VAL A 56 -3.61 10.96 -2.03
C VAL A 56 -3.56 9.48 -1.66
N LEU A 57 -2.45 8.78 -1.97
CA LEU A 57 -2.25 7.39 -1.57
C LEU A 57 -2.29 7.22 -0.05
N THR A 58 -1.66 8.11 0.71
CA THR A 58 -1.73 8.14 2.18
C THR A 58 -3.16 8.35 2.70
N LYS A 59 -3.90 9.29 2.09
CA LYS A 59 -5.31 9.54 2.47
C LYS A 59 -6.22 8.36 2.15
N LEU A 60 -5.97 7.65 1.05
CA LEU A 60 -6.68 6.42 0.72
C LEU A 60 -6.35 5.31 1.72
N HIS A 61 -5.09 5.18 2.12
CA HIS A 61 -4.68 4.21 3.12
C HIS A 61 -5.36 4.45 4.47
N ASN A 62 -5.18 5.65 5.02
CA ASN A 62 -5.69 6.00 6.35
C ASN A 62 -7.22 6.20 6.36
N GLY A 63 -7.74 6.97 5.39
CA GLY A 63 -9.14 7.38 5.35
C GLY A 63 -10.08 6.31 4.79
N CYS A 64 -9.61 5.50 3.83
CA CYS A 64 -10.42 4.45 3.20
C CYS A 64 -10.04 3.04 3.65
N LYS A 65 -9.05 2.88 4.54
CA LYS A 65 -8.53 1.58 5.01
C LYS A 65 -8.14 0.65 3.86
N ILE A 66 -7.50 1.22 2.83
CA ILE A 66 -7.03 0.50 1.65
C ILE A 66 -5.55 0.19 1.84
N ASP A 67 -5.13 -1.04 1.63
CA ASP A 67 -3.72 -1.42 1.80
C ASP A 67 -2.84 -1.03 0.61
N VAL A 68 -2.77 0.28 0.35
CA VAL A 68 -1.97 0.85 -0.74
C VAL A 68 -0.48 0.56 -0.54
N TYR A 69 0.03 0.69 0.69
CA TYR A 69 1.44 0.45 0.97
C TYR A 69 1.83 -1.02 0.85
N GLY A 70 0.98 -1.96 1.30
CA GLY A 70 1.21 -3.38 1.05
C GLY A 70 1.23 -3.72 -0.45
N PHE A 71 0.32 -3.12 -1.24
CA PHE A 71 0.35 -3.26 -2.70
C PHE A 71 1.63 -2.69 -3.32
N LEU A 72 2.04 -1.49 -2.91
CA LEU A 72 3.26 -0.85 -3.39
C LEU A 72 4.48 -1.68 -3.00
N ALA A 73 4.58 -2.21 -1.78
CA ALA A 73 5.68 -3.06 -1.33
C ALA A 73 5.75 -4.38 -2.10
N SER A 74 4.60 -5.03 -2.33
CA SER A 74 4.51 -6.25 -3.16
C SER A 74 4.98 -6.01 -4.60
N MET A 75 4.78 -4.80 -5.13
CA MET A 75 5.28 -4.39 -6.44
C MET A 75 6.71 -3.83 -6.38
N ALA A 76 7.17 -3.28 -5.26
CA ALA A 76 8.49 -2.68 -5.07
C ALA A 76 9.59 -3.72 -4.85
N GLY A 77 9.23 -4.93 -4.41
CA GLY A 77 10.05 -6.14 -4.62
C GLY A 77 10.40 -6.40 -6.10
N VAL A 78 9.76 -5.64 -7.01
CA VAL A 78 9.96 -5.71 -8.46
C VAL A 78 10.33 -4.33 -9.06
N ALA A 79 9.97 -3.19 -8.44
CA ALA A 79 10.24 -1.82 -8.91
C ALA A 79 10.89 -0.93 -7.83
N GLY A 80 12.20 -0.74 -7.90
CA GLY A 80 13.04 -0.06 -6.90
C GLY A 80 12.76 1.44 -6.63
N LYS A 81 11.76 2.06 -7.24
CA LYS A 81 11.50 3.52 -7.10
C LYS A 81 10.61 3.90 -5.92
N TYR A 82 9.85 2.98 -5.33
CA TYR A 82 8.96 3.26 -4.17
C TYR A 82 9.50 2.74 -2.83
N ASN A 83 10.66 2.07 -2.84
CA ASN A 83 11.27 1.46 -1.65
C ASN A 83 11.61 2.46 -0.53
N ASN A 84 11.81 3.74 -0.84
CA ASN A 84 12.15 4.74 0.18
C ASN A 84 10.97 5.13 1.10
N ALA A 85 9.75 4.64 0.86
CA ALA A 85 8.58 4.94 1.71
C ALA A 85 8.12 3.80 2.61
N CYS A 86 8.73 2.61 2.51
CA CYS A 86 8.33 1.41 3.28
C CYS A 86 9.38 0.90 4.28
N ILE A 87 10.56 1.51 4.36
CA ILE A 87 11.58 1.13 5.36
C ILE A 87 11.43 2.04 6.58
N GLU A 88 10.30 1.98 7.27
CA GLU A 88 10.26 2.26 8.70
C GLU A 88 9.24 1.32 9.35
N LYS A 89 9.80 0.41 10.17
CA LYS A 89 9.16 -0.49 11.15
C LYS A 89 8.73 -1.88 10.66
N GLU A 90 9.71 -2.76 10.50
CA GLU A 90 9.61 -4.04 11.22
C GLU A 90 9.87 -3.75 12.72
N PRO A 91 8.93 -3.99 13.64
CA PRO A 91 9.31 -4.42 14.96
C PRO A 91 9.72 -5.89 14.83
N GLN A 92 11.03 -6.16 14.97
CA GLN A 92 11.51 -7.52 15.20
C GLN A 92 10.83 -8.05 16.46
N LEU A 93 9.82 -8.89 16.26
CA LEU A 93 9.14 -9.62 17.30
C LEU A 93 9.80 -11.00 17.36
N GLU A 94 11.02 -11.06 17.90
CA GLU A 94 11.58 -12.32 18.35
C GLU A 94 10.86 -12.72 19.64
N ALA A 95 9.75 -13.44 19.46
CA ALA A 95 9.28 -14.37 20.47
C ALA A 95 9.96 -15.71 20.16
N SER A 96 10.97 -16.06 20.95
CA SER A 96 11.41 -17.45 21.08
C SER A 96 11.70 -17.72 22.54
N ASP A 97 10.67 -18.28 23.16
CA ASP A 97 10.69 -19.01 24.41
C ASP A 97 11.67 -20.19 24.24
N GLU A 98 12.82 -20.16 24.91
CA GLU A 98 13.60 -21.38 25.14
C GLU A 98 14.06 -21.43 26.59
N LYS A 99 13.22 -22.10 27.36
CA LYS A 99 13.51 -22.80 28.60
C LYS A 99 14.83 -23.57 28.46
N ASN A 100 15.84 -23.24 29.27
CA ASN A 100 16.80 -24.26 29.67
C ASN A 100 17.20 -24.11 31.14
N GLU A 101 16.79 -25.13 31.88
CA GLU A 101 17.12 -25.45 33.24
C GLU A 101 18.43 -26.24 33.19
N ASP A 102 19.52 -25.79 33.81
CA ASP A 102 20.43 -26.76 34.42
C ASP A 102 21.25 -26.17 35.56
N LYS A 103 21.25 -26.93 36.65
CA LYS A 103 22.10 -26.79 37.82
C LYS A 103 23.52 -27.16 37.40
N THR A 104 24.55 -26.61 38.05
CA THR A 104 25.65 -27.40 38.64
C THR A 104 26.49 -26.51 39.55
N LYS A 105 26.74 -27.03 40.76
CA LYS A 105 27.64 -26.55 41.80
C LYS A 105 29.10 -26.79 41.37
N ASP A 106 30.00 -25.87 41.69
CA ASP A 106 31.09 -26.08 42.67
C ASP A 106 31.69 -24.72 43.08
#